data_AF-A0A059WVQ8-F1
#
_entry.id   AF-A0A059WVQ8-F1
#
_cell.length_a   1.000
_cell.length_b   1.000
_cell.length_c   1.000
_cell.angle_alpha   90.00
_cell.angle_beta   90.00
_cell.angle_gamma   90.00
#
_symmetry.space_group_name_H-M   'P 1'
#
loop_
_entity.id
_entity.type
_entity.pdbx_description
1 polymer ?
#
loop_
_entity_poly.entity_id
_entity_poly.type
_entity_poly.pdbx_seq_one_letter_code
_entity_poly.pdbx_strand_id
1 'polypeptide(L)'
;MVGRKTFESIGKPLPGRQMIIVTRSESIAFEGCFIVRSVEAAIDLARERGESELFVCGGAEIYAQTLGAADRIYLTLVHADCDADTFFPEWNSDDWIEMESEHRTADEKNQHPFTFKTFARKSQV
;
A
#
# COMPACT_ATOMS: atom_id res chain seq x y z
N MET A 1 -3.22 1.72 5.88
CA MET A 1 -2.16 2.51 6.52
C MET A 1 -1.27 3.17 5.47
N VAL A 2 -0.65 4.29 5.82
CA VAL A 2 0.35 5.00 5.02
C VAL A 2 1.48 5.55 5.90
N GLY A 3 2.62 5.85 5.30
CA GLY A 3 3.66 6.66 5.93
C GLY A 3 3.35 8.16 5.86
N ARG A 4 3.97 8.96 6.73
CA ARG A 4 3.77 10.43 6.78
C ARG A 4 3.89 11.11 5.41
N LYS A 5 4.99 10.89 4.69
CA LYS A 5 5.26 11.55 3.39
C LYS A 5 4.17 11.22 2.35
N THR A 6 3.70 9.98 2.34
CA THR A 6 2.61 9.54 1.47
C THR A 6 1.30 10.25 1.84
N PHE A 7 0.99 10.36 3.13
CA PHE A 7 -0.19 11.12 3.55
C PHE A 7 -0.09 12.61 3.17
N GLU A 8 1.06 13.24 3.39
CA GLU A 8 1.31 14.63 2.99
C GLU A 8 1.14 14.83 1.48
N SER A 9 1.58 13.87 0.66
CA SER A 9 1.35 13.89 -0.79
C SER A 9 -0.12 13.72 -1.19
N ILE A 10 -0.91 12.97 -0.42
CA ILE A 10 -2.36 12.85 -0.62
C ILE A 10 -3.06 14.15 -0.17
N GLY A 11 -2.55 14.78 0.89
CA GLY A 11 -2.98 16.08 1.42
C GLY A 11 -4.23 16.04 2.30
N LYS A 12 -5.03 14.97 2.26
CA LYS A 12 -6.26 14.85 3.08
C LYS A 12 -6.66 13.39 3.33
N PRO A 13 -7.48 13.13 4.37
CA PRO A 13 -8.10 11.82 4.55
C PRO A 13 -8.95 11.42 3.33
N LEU A 14 -8.88 10.16 2.94
CA LEU A 14 -9.67 9.64 1.83
C LEU A 14 -11.09 9.32 2.31
N PRO A 15 -12.15 9.83 1.64
CA PRO A 15 -13.54 9.61 2.05
C PRO A 15 -13.88 8.12 2.17
N GLY A 16 -14.63 7.77 3.22
CA GLY A 16 -15.08 6.40 3.47
C GLY A 16 -13.98 5.44 3.93
N ARG A 17 -12.77 5.92 4.24
CA ARG A 17 -11.66 5.09 4.71
C ARG A 17 -11.14 5.58 6.06
N GLN A 18 -10.87 4.64 6.95
CA GLN A 18 -10.08 4.92 8.16
C GLN A 18 -8.59 4.93 7.78
N MET A 19 -7.95 6.09 7.89
CA MET A 19 -6.52 6.21 7.58
C MET A 19 -5.68 6.11 8.84
N ILE A 20 -4.71 5.20 8.83
CA ILE A 20 -3.68 5.05 9.86
C ILE A 20 -2.36 5.57 9.29
N ILE A 21 -1.76 6.55 9.96
CA ILE A 21 -0.50 7.20 9.56
C ILE A 21 0.60 6.72 10.49
N VAL A 22 1.64 6.12 9.91
CA VAL A 22 2.83 5.66 10.65
C VAL A 22 3.89 6.77 10.60
N THR A 23 4.29 7.28 11.76
CA THR A 23 5.31 8.33 11.87
C THR A 23 6.03 8.29 13.21
N ARG A 24 7.33 8.59 13.23
CA ARG A 24 8.09 8.79 14.47
C ARG A 24 7.98 10.22 15.01
N SER A 25 7.47 11.18 14.22
CA SER A 25 7.38 12.60 14.61
C SER A 25 6.32 12.84 15.68
N GLU A 26 6.67 13.56 16.75
CA GLU A 26 5.80 13.83 17.90
C GLU A 26 4.84 15.01 17.73
N SER A 27 5.12 15.93 16.79
CA SER A 27 4.45 17.22 16.72
C SER A 27 3.33 17.31 15.66
N ILE A 28 2.82 16.19 15.18
CA ILE A 28 1.91 16.18 14.02
C ILE A 28 0.56 15.59 14.41
N ALA A 29 -0.49 16.39 14.26
CA ALA A 29 -1.88 15.96 14.32
C ALA A 29 -2.48 16.02 12.92
N PHE A 30 -3.07 14.91 12.48
CA PHE A 30 -3.82 14.81 11.23
C PHE A 30 -5.27 14.52 11.59
N GLU A 31 -6.13 15.53 11.42
CA GLU A 31 -7.54 15.41 11.75
C GLU A 31 -8.20 14.30 10.92
N GLY A 32 -9.07 13.51 11.56
CA GLY A 32 -9.76 12.39 10.91
C GLY A 32 -8.87 11.18 10.60
N CYS A 33 -7.63 11.12 11.10
CA CYS A 33 -6.72 9.98 10.95
C CYS A 33 -6.27 9.44 12.29
N PHE A 34 -5.91 8.16 12.32
CA PHE A 34 -5.16 7.57 13.43
C PHE A 34 -3.66 7.77 13.20
N ILE A 35 -2.92 8.03 14.27
CA ILE A 35 -1.46 8.19 14.22
C ILE A 35 -0.83 7.16 15.15
N VAL A 36 0.11 6.39 14.60
CA VAL A 36 0.85 5.36 15.32
C VAL A 36 2.34 5.46 15.04
N ARG A 37 3.17 4.85 15.89
CA ARG A 37 4.63 5.03 15.89
C ARG A 37 5.41 3.91 15.21
N SER A 38 4.74 2.81 14.87
CA SER A 38 5.33 1.69 14.16
C SER A 38 4.29 0.98 13.29
N VAL A 39 4.77 0.11 12.41
CA VAL A 39 3.91 -0.73 11.56
C VAL A 39 3.12 -1.73 12.41
N GLU A 40 3.74 -2.30 13.44
CA GLU A 40 3.11 -3.25 14.36
C GLU A 40 1.94 -2.59 15.07
N ALA A 41 2.12 -1.37 15.60
CA ALA A 41 1.04 -0.61 16.22
C ALA A 41 -0.10 -0.29 15.24
N ALA A 42 0.19 -0.13 13.95
CA ALA A 42 -0.85 0.05 12.92
C ALA A 42 -1.67 -1.22 12.69
N ILE A 43 -0.99 -2.38 12.69
CA ILE A 43 -1.62 -3.69 12.54
C ILE A 43 -2.48 -4.01 13.77
N ASP A 44 -1.95 -3.79 14.97
CA ASP A 44 -2.68 -4.05 16.22
C ASP A 44 -3.89 -3.14 16.36
N LEU A 45 -3.77 -1.85 16.02
CA LEU A 45 -4.92 -0.95 15.99
C LEU A 45 -6.02 -1.44 15.04
N ALA A 46 -5.67 -1.94 13.85
CA ALA A 46 -6.66 -2.47 12.92
C ALA A 46 -7.36 -3.72 13.50
N ARG A 47 -6.61 -4.61 14.15
CA ARG A 47 -7.14 -5.81 14.83
C ARG A 47 -8.07 -5.45 15.99
N GLU A 48 -7.66 -4.53 16.86
CA GLU A 48 -8.46 -4.05 17.99
C GLU A 48 -9.79 -3.44 17.55
N ARG A 49 -9.80 -2.83 16.36
CA ARG A 49 -10.99 -2.26 15.74
C ARG A 49 -11.85 -3.29 15.01
N GLY A 50 -11.44 -4.55 14.97
CA GLY A 50 -12.16 -5.65 14.34
C GLY A 50 -12.19 -5.55 12.80
N GLU A 51 -11.24 -4.83 12.20
CA GLU A 51 -11.16 -4.70 10.75
C GLU A 51 -10.75 -6.04 10.12
N SER A 52 -11.44 -6.46 9.06
CA SER A 52 -11.16 -7.73 8.38
C SER A 52 -9.95 -7.66 7.46
N GLU A 53 -9.59 -6.47 7.00
CA GLU A 53 -8.50 -6.26 6.05
C GLU A 53 -7.82 -4.90 6.26
N LEU A 54 -6.50 -4.90 6.21
CA LEU A 54 -5.68 -3.70 6.37
C LEU A 54 -4.85 -3.46 5.10
N PHE A 55 -5.26 -2.47 4.31
CA PHE A 55 -4.51 -2.07 3.12
C PHE A 55 -3.27 -1.28 3.48
N VAL A 56 -2.11 -1.71 2.99
CA VAL A 56 -0.88 -0.91 3.03
C VAL A 56 -0.80 -0.11 1.74
N CYS A 57 -0.84 1.22 1.83
CA CYS A 57 -0.84 2.12 0.67
C CYS A 57 0.50 2.87 0.52
N GLY A 58 1.57 2.34 1.09
CA GLY A 58 2.94 2.85 0.98
C GLY A 58 3.32 3.93 2.00
N GLY A 59 4.42 4.66 1.82
CA GLY A 59 5.38 4.57 0.71
C GLY A 59 6.36 3.41 0.83
N ALA A 60 7.46 3.49 0.08
CA ALA A 60 8.47 2.42 -0.03
C ALA A 60 8.93 1.83 1.31
N GLU A 61 9.22 2.67 2.30
CA GLU A 61 9.64 2.22 3.63
C GLU A 61 8.53 1.42 4.36
N ILE A 62 7.27 1.81 4.21
CA ILE A 62 6.13 1.08 4.79
C ILE A 62 5.91 -0.22 4.03
N TYR A 63 6.01 -0.22 2.70
CA TYR A 63 5.96 -1.46 1.92
C TYR A 63 7.07 -2.43 2.36
N ALA A 64 8.31 -1.95 2.49
CA ALA A 64 9.44 -2.80 2.90
C ALA A 64 9.23 -3.44 4.28
N GLN A 65 8.68 -2.68 5.24
CA GLN A 65 8.40 -3.19 6.60
C GLN A 65 7.21 -4.17 6.64
N THR A 66 6.26 -4.04 5.72
CA THR A 66 5.00 -4.82 5.75
C THR A 66 5.00 -6.01 4.79
N LEU A 67 5.84 -6.00 3.75
CA LEU A 67 5.82 -7.00 2.68
C LEU A 67 6.00 -8.42 3.22
N GLY A 68 6.80 -8.64 4.27
CA GLY A 68 6.97 -9.96 4.87
C GLY A 68 5.72 -10.52 5.55
N ALA A 69 4.80 -9.66 5.98
CA ALA A 69 3.56 -10.02 6.66
C ALA A 69 2.31 -9.90 5.78
N ALA A 70 2.45 -9.44 4.54
CA ALA A 70 1.32 -9.23 3.63
C ALA A 70 0.76 -10.57 3.12
N ASP A 71 -0.56 -10.69 3.08
CA ASP A 71 -1.25 -11.87 2.53
C ASP A 71 -1.57 -11.73 1.04
N ARG A 72 -1.79 -10.49 0.58
CA ARG A 72 -2.14 -10.16 -0.81
C ARG A 72 -1.36 -8.96 -1.32
N ILE A 73 -1.08 -8.94 -2.61
CA ILE A 73 -0.57 -7.77 -3.33
C ILE A 73 -1.56 -7.40 -4.42
N TYR A 74 -2.04 -6.16 -4.38
CA TYR A 74 -2.80 -5.54 -5.46
C TYR A 74 -1.84 -4.63 -6.23
N LEU A 75 -1.40 -5.07 -7.41
CA LEU A 75 -0.38 -4.40 -8.21
C LEU A 75 -1.01 -3.81 -9.47
N THR A 76 -0.80 -2.52 -9.69
CA THR A 76 -0.96 -1.91 -11.00
C THR A 76 0.41 -1.82 -11.67
N LEU A 77 0.67 -2.69 -12.64
CA LEU A 77 1.88 -2.63 -13.46
C LEU A 77 1.64 -1.69 -14.65
N VAL A 78 2.15 -0.47 -14.56
CA VAL A 78 2.10 0.51 -15.67
C VAL A 78 3.23 0.21 -16.64
N HIS A 79 2.92 0.01 -17.92
CA HIS A 79 3.90 -0.33 -18.96
C HIS A 79 4.50 0.97 -19.54
N ALA A 80 5.37 1.60 -18.76
CA ALA A 80 6.06 2.84 -19.12
C ALA A 80 7.44 2.91 -18.47
N ASP A 81 8.36 3.57 -19.15
CA ASP A 81 9.66 3.96 -18.59
C ASP A 81 9.53 5.38 -18.00
N CYS A 82 9.97 5.55 -16.75
CA CYS A 82 9.94 6.83 -16.07
C CYS A 82 11.19 7.06 -15.21
N ASP A 83 11.56 8.32 -15.03
CA ASP A 83 12.56 8.70 -14.03
C ASP A 83 11.93 8.53 -12.64
N ALA A 84 12.56 7.70 -11.80
CA ALA A 84 12.07 7.38 -10.45
C ALA A 84 13.19 7.48 -9.42
N ASP A 85 12.85 8.01 -8.23
CA ASP A 85 13.74 8.11 -7.08
C ASP A 85 13.40 7.11 -5.95
N THR A 86 12.26 6.44 -6.09
CA THR A 86 11.64 5.60 -5.06
C THR A 86 11.02 4.38 -5.72
N PHE A 87 11.30 3.19 -5.19
CA PHE A 87 10.87 1.92 -5.77
C PHE A 87 10.03 1.11 -4.77
N PHE A 88 9.16 0.24 -5.30
CA PHE A 88 8.56 -0.81 -4.51
C PHE A 88 9.67 -1.78 -4.05
N PRO A 89 9.66 -2.32 -2.81
CA PRO A 89 10.71 -3.22 -2.34
C PRO A 89 10.82 -4.46 -3.23
N GLU A 90 12.04 -4.96 -3.41
CA GLU A 90 12.24 -6.25 -4.05
C GLU A 90 11.47 -7.34 -3.29
N TRP A 91 10.78 -8.21 -4.03
CA TRP A 91 10.12 -9.39 -3.49
C TRP A 91 10.62 -10.64 -4.22
N ASN A 92 10.55 -11.77 -3.54
CA ASN A 92 10.73 -13.06 -4.19
C ASN A 92 9.41 -13.49 -4.82
N SER A 93 9.33 -13.54 -6.15
CA SER A 93 8.12 -13.98 -6.86
C SER A 93 7.71 -15.40 -6.49
N ASP A 94 8.66 -16.24 -6.05
CA ASP A 94 8.37 -17.62 -5.67
C ASP A 94 7.56 -17.73 -4.37
N ASP A 95 7.39 -16.65 -3.60
CA ASP A 95 6.54 -16.64 -2.40
C ASP A 95 5.05 -16.39 -2.73
N TRP A 96 4.74 -16.07 -3.99
CA TRP A 96 3.43 -15.57 -4.42
C TRP A 96 2.81 -16.40 -5.54
N ILE A 97 1.49 -16.37 -5.62
CA ILE A 97 0.68 -16.93 -6.71
C ILE A 97 -0.07 -15.78 -7.36
N GLU A 98 0.07 -15.61 -8.68
CA GLU A 98 -0.77 -14.69 -9.45
C GLU A 98 -2.19 -15.27 -9.54
N MET A 99 -3.15 -14.54 -8.97
CA MET A 99 -4.56 -14.95 -8.90
C MET A 99 -5.36 -14.36 -10.06
N GLU A 100 -5.10 -13.10 -10.40
CA GLU A 100 -5.82 -12.36 -11.44
C GLU A 100 -4.83 -11.49 -12.20
N SER A 101 -5.08 -11.31 -13.50
CA SER A 101 -4.32 -10.40 -14.36
C SER A 101 -5.22 -9.84 -15.47
N GLU A 102 -5.49 -8.54 -15.41
CA GLU A 102 -6.34 -7.84 -16.36
C GLU A 102 -5.58 -6.70 -17.04
N HIS A 103 -5.37 -6.85 -18.35
CA HIS A 103 -4.67 -5.84 -19.17
C HIS A 103 -5.63 -4.73 -19.65
N ARG A 104 -5.15 -3.48 -19.62
CA ARG A 104 -5.84 -2.30 -20.15
C ARG A 104 -4.93 -1.57 -21.13
N THR A 105 -5.47 -1.27 -22.30
CA THR A 105 -4.80 -0.41 -23.29
C THR A 105 -4.85 1.04 -22.86
N ALA A 106 -3.95 1.88 -23.38
CA ALA A 106 -4.03 3.32 -23.20
C ALA A 106 -5.33 3.90 -23.78
N ASP A 107 -5.81 4.98 -23.16
CA ASP A 107 -6.99 5.75 -23.58
C ASP A 107 -6.81 7.25 -23.28
N GLU A 108 -7.84 8.06 -23.55
CA GLU A 108 -7.80 9.52 -23.31
C GLU A 108 -7.54 9.90 -21.85
N LYS A 109 -7.86 9.01 -20.89
CA LYS A 109 -7.68 9.25 -19.45
C LYS A 109 -6.37 8.65 -18.93
N ASN A 110 -5.82 7.65 -19.61
CA ASN A 110 -4.65 6.87 -19.21
C ASN A 110 -3.68 6.75 -20.39
N GLN A 111 -2.64 7.58 -20.40
CA GLN A 111 -1.70 7.69 -21.53
C GLN A 111 -0.84 6.44 -21.75
N HIS A 112 -0.72 5.57 -20.74
CA HIS A 112 0.07 4.35 -20.80
C HIS A 112 -0.82 3.12 -20.59
N PRO A 113 -0.57 2.02 -21.31
CA PRO A 113 -1.21 0.75 -20.98
C PRO A 113 -0.74 0.28 -19.61
N PHE A 114 -1.60 -0.47 -18.92
CA PHE A 114 -1.29 -1.03 -17.60
C PHE A 114 -1.96 -2.38 -17.40
N THR A 115 -1.58 -3.08 -16.34
CA THR A 115 -2.18 -4.36 -15.99
C THR A 115 -2.45 -4.40 -14.50
N PHE A 116 -3.71 -4.66 -14.13
CA PHE A 116 -4.05 -4.98 -12.75
C PHE A 116 -3.70 -6.43 -12.50
N LYS A 117 -2.89 -6.69 -11.48
CA LYS A 117 -2.52 -8.01 -11.01
C LYS A 117 -2.87 -8.16 -9.55
N THR A 118 -3.41 -9.31 -9.18
CA THR A 118 -3.62 -9.68 -7.78
C THR A 118 -2.76 -10.90 -7.49
N PHE A 119 -1.97 -10.84 -6.42
CA PHE A 119 -1.21 -11.97 -5.92
C PHE A 119 -1.70 -12.37 -4.54
N ALA A 120 -1.66 -13.67 -4.24
CA ALA A 120 -1.83 -14.20 -2.89
C ALA A 120 -0.53 -14.87 -2.45
N ARG A 121 -0.17 -14.75 -1.17
CA ARG A 121 0.98 -15.47 -0.63
C ARG A 121 0.71 -16.97 -0.69
N LYS A 122 1.69 -17.77 -1.11
CA LYS A 122 1.54 -19.24 -1.22
C LYS A 122 1.08 -19.91 0.07
N SER A 123 1.47 -19.41 1.23
CA SER A 123 1.05 -19.95 2.53
C SER A 123 -0.43 -19.74 2.85
N GLN A 124 -1.15 -18.93 2.07
CA GLN A 124 -2.57 -18.60 2.26
C GLN A 124 -3.50 -19.32 1.26
N VAL A 125 -2.95 -20.17 0.39
CA VAL A 125 -3.66 -20.95 -0.64
C VAL A 125 -3.50 -22.44 -0.36
#